data_AF-A0A919D5L2-F1
#
_entry.id   AF-A0A919D5L2-F1
#
_cell.length_a   1.000
_cell.length_b   1.000
_cell.length_c   1.000
_cell.angle_alpha   90.00
_cell.angle_beta   90.00
_cell.angle_gamma   90.00
#
_symmetry.space_group_name_H-M   'P 1'
#
loop_
_entity.id
_entity.type
_entity.pdbx_description
1 polymer ?
#
loop_
_entity_poly.entity_id
_entity_poly.type
_entity_poly.pdbx_seq_one_letter_code
_entity_poly.pdbx_strand_id
1 'polypeptide(L)'
;MTQQLDLFAEVAEPIPAAFTAAPKPAPSTPKATASRQVRTAAPCTPRIRRAPRPHPVSDPHRRALEIGEAVAERWHNRHGGTAIEVPIGVVATLALIREKDANGPDLKAQLLSQDGPQLIAMLREIWSMHWLHRPDLIERARILHEWLNDDVDEYRMHAVRAVAETALKRGLFDLTAHEDPFLRSATDVLSPVMMCLRSQGARQGLGEYHTPAPVADAMSEVLAAGQIMEINLAANEPRTGEHIHDPCAGSGGLPRSAAQYIRERGHDPADFQWSMVDIDQIAAACASVNAIIWGLGPRVTVACADALANPNAVQDAMREARAVFKHRDEALGKARLIAAVRQVQQLVDTALMHAA
;
A
#
# COMPACT_ATOMS: atom_id res chain seq x y z
N MET A 1 36.64 11.99 1.64
CA MET A 1 36.54 11.06 2.78
C MET A 1 35.16 10.44 2.73
N THR A 2 35.05 9.28 2.10
CA THR A 2 33.81 8.55 1.85
C THR A 2 33.65 7.49 2.93
N GLN A 3 32.80 7.75 3.93
CA GLN A 3 32.34 6.71 4.85
C GLN A 3 31.08 6.07 4.27
N GLN A 4 31.28 4.98 3.55
CA GLN A 4 30.26 4.01 3.17
C GLN A 4 29.85 3.27 4.47
N LEU A 5 28.66 3.57 5.00
CA LEU A 5 28.14 2.92 6.21
C LEU A 5 27.22 1.77 5.82
N ASP A 6 27.79 0.58 5.97
CA ASP A 6 27.18 -0.73 5.79
C ASP A 6 26.28 -1.07 7.01
N LEU A 7 25.17 -0.33 7.16
CA LEU A 7 24.34 -0.35 8.38
C LEU A 7 23.10 -1.27 8.31
N PHE A 8 22.95 -2.05 7.24
CA PHE A 8 21.81 -2.95 7.04
C PHE A 8 22.19 -4.44 6.99
N ALA A 9 23.44 -4.79 7.29
CA ALA A 9 23.94 -6.16 7.16
C ALA A 9 23.43 -7.15 8.24
N GLU A 10 22.80 -6.69 9.32
CA GLU A 10 22.51 -7.55 10.49
C GLU A 10 21.02 -7.85 10.75
N VAL A 11 20.15 -7.82 9.74
CA VAL A 11 18.75 -8.29 9.90
C VAL A 11 18.43 -9.37 8.87
N ALA A 12 19.13 -10.50 8.99
CA ALA A 12 18.77 -11.74 8.32
C ALA A 12 18.59 -12.84 9.37
N GLU A 13 17.49 -12.80 10.12
CA GLU A 13 17.01 -14.00 10.82
C GLU A 13 16.01 -14.75 9.94
N PRO A 14 16.11 -16.09 9.84
CA PRO A 14 15.26 -16.89 8.97
C PRO A 14 13.83 -16.93 9.48
N ILE A 15 12.88 -16.74 8.56
CA ILE A 15 11.45 -16.93 8.77
C ILE A 15 11.21 -18.39 9.16
N PRO A 16 10.65 -18.71 10.34
CA PRO A 16 10.32 -20.09 10.68
C PRO A 16 9.16 -20.60 9.81
N ALA A 17 9.38 -21.72 9.13
CA ALA A 17 8.35 -22.47 8.43
C ALA A 17 7.52 -23.30 9.43
N ALA A 18 6.20 -23.07 9.49
CA ALA A 18 5.18 -24.00 9.98
C ALA A 18 3.82 -23.39 9.56
N PHE A 19 2.99 -24.03 8.74
CA PHE A 19 2.24 -25.25 9.06
C PHE A 19 2.09 -26.14 7.81
N THR A 20 2.73 -27.30 7.81
CA THR A 20 2.37 -28.44 6.96
C THR A 20 1.40 -29.32 7.72
N ALA A 21 0.14 -29.35 7.32
CA ALA A 21 -0.81 -30.36 7.80
C ALA A 21 -0.69 -31.61 6.91
N ALA A 22 -0.11 -32.69 7.46
CA ALA A 22 -0.12 -34.01 6.85
C ALA A 22 -1.46 -34.73 7.12
N PRO A 23 -1.90 -35.63 6.21
CA PRO A 23 -3.27 -36.16 6.16
C PRO A 23 -3.44 -37.47 6.94
N LYS A 24 -4.66 -37.77 7.43
CA LYS A 24 -5.03 -39.12 7.91
C LYS A 24 -6.55 -39.28 8.13
N PRO A 25 -7.09 -40.52 8.22
CA PRO A 25 -7.35 -41.45 7.12
C PRO A 25 -8.86 -41.71 6.94
N ALA A 26 -9.22 -42.33 5.81
CA ALA A 26 -10.58 -42.84 5.55
C ALA A 26 -10.93 -44.06 6.42
N PRO A 27 -12.23 -44.28 6.67
CA PRO A 27 -12.75 -45.62 6.78
C PRO A 27 -13.89 -45.92 5.79
N SER A 28 -13.79 -47.14 5.29
CA SER A 28 -14.67 -48.01 4.49
C SER A 28 -16.18 -47.79 4.47
N THR A 29 -16.74 -48.08 3.29
CA THR A 29 -18.14 -48.33 2.90
C THR A 29 -18.80 -49.46 3.71
N PRO A 30 -20.16 -49.51 3.77
CA PRO A 30 -20.86 -50.38 2.82
C PRO A 30 -22.23 -49.90 2.28
N LYS A 31 -22.49 -50.32 1.04
CA LYS A 31 -23.72 -50.64 0.29
C LYS A 31 -25.06 -49.90 0.52
N ALA A 32 -25.58 -49.49 -0.64
CA ALA A 32 -26.90 -48.99 -1.02
C ALA A 32 -28.14 -49.65 -0.39
N THR A 33 -29.13 -48.81 -0.10
CA THR A 33 -30.56 -49.09 -0.33
C THR A 33 -31.27 -47.79 -0.71
N ALA A 34 -31.97 -47.80 -1.84
CA ALA A 34 -32.72 -46.66 -2.36
C ALA A 34 -33.97 -46.40 -1.51
N SER A 35 -34.13 -45.17 -1.02
CA SER A 35 -35.42 -44.65 -0.57
C SER A 35 -35.61 -43.23 -1.11
N ARG A 36 -36.72 -43.03 -1.81
CA ARG A 36 -37.15 -41.78 -2.43
C ARG A 36 -37.60 -40.84 -1.31
N GLN A 37 -36.69 -40.02 -0.79
CA GLN A 37 -37.01 -38.95 0.15
C GLN A 37 -37.25 -37.62 -0.59
N VAL A 38 -38.38 -37.01 -0.27
CA VAL A 38 -38.84 -35.70 -0.72
C VAL A 38 -37.77 -34.66 -0.37
N ARG A 39 -37.23 -33.97 -1.38
CA ARG A 39 -36.24 -32.88 -1.21
C ARG A 39 -36.89 -31.72 -0.46
N THR A 40 -36.67 -31.65 0.84
CA THR A 40 -36.66 -30.36 1.55
C THR A 40 -35.45 -29.57 1.06
N ALA A 41 -35.68 -28.32 0.63
CA ALA A 41 -34.65 -27.44 0.13
C ALA A 41 -33.60 -27.20 1.23
N ALA A 42 -32.38 -27.67 1.00
CA ALA A 42 -31.24 -27.33 1.85
C ALA A 42 -31.00 -25.81 1.80
N PRO A 43 -30.62 -25.16 2.92
CA PRO A 43 -30.20 -23.77 2.90
C PRO A 43 -29.03 -23.63 1.92
N CYS A 44 -29.23 -22.77 0.91
CA CYS A 44 -28.26 -22.50 -0.13
C CYS A 44 -27.02 -21.92 0.53
N THR A 45 -25.95 -22.71 0.64
CA THR A 45 -24.66 -22.24 1.13
C THR A 45 -24.22 -21.11 0.18
N PRO A 46 -23.94 -19.89 0.67
CA PRO A 46 -23.54 -18.79 -0.20
C PRO A 46 -22.27 -19.21 -0.93
N ARG A 47 -22.41 -19.39 -2.25
CA ARG A 47 -21.32 -19.83 -3.12
C ARG A 47 -20.31 -18.70 -3.16
N ILE A 48 -19.14 -18.90 -2.54
CA ILE A 48 -18.05 -17.92 -2.51
C ILE A 48 -17.73 -17.55 -3.96
N ARG A 49 -17.99 -16.29 -4.32
CA ARG A 49 -17.65 -15.75 -5.63
C ARG A 49 -16.13 -15.61 -5.69
N ARG A 50 -15.52 -16.26 -6.67
CA ARG A 50 -14.06 -16.21 -6.90
C ARG A 50 -13.71 -14.89 -7.57
N ALA A 51 -12.57 -14.32 -7.19
CA ALA A 51 -12.06 -13.11 -7.82
C ALA A 51 -11.78 -13.36 -9.32
N PRO A 52 -12.22 -12.48 -10.23
CA PRO A 52 -11.62 -12.43 -11.56
C PRO A 52 -10.18 -11.92 -11.42
N ARG A 53 -9.21 -12.61 -12.05
CA ARG A 53 -7.80 -12.18 -12.01
C ARG A 53 -7.68 -10.73 -12.53
N PRO A 54 -6.84 -9.87 -11.93
CA PRO A 54 -6.49 -8.58 -12.50
C PRO A 54 -5.95 -8.77 -13.92
N HIS A 55 -6.50 -8.05 -14.90
CA HIS A 55 -6.05 -8.14 -16.29
C HIS A 55 -4.98 -7.07 -16.56
N PRO A 56 -3.91 -7.37 -17.32
CA PRO A 56 -2.99 -6.34 -17.78
C PRO A 56 -3.76 -5.25 -18.53
N VAL A 57 -3.68 -4.02 -18.01
CA VAL A 57 -4.37 -2.87 -18.59
C VAL A 57 -3.52 -2.36 -19.76
N SER A 58 -4.14 -2.17 -20.93
CA SER A 58 -3.44 -1.73 -22.15
C SER A 58 -2.87 -0.32 -22.05
N ASP A 59 -3.50 0.55 -21.27
CA ASP A 59 -3.06 1.93 -21.00
C ASP A 59 -3.27 2.25 -19.50
N PRO A 60 -2.31 1.90 -18.64
CA PRO A 60 -2.45 2.05 -17.19
C PRO A 60 -2.50 3.52 -16.78
N HIS A 61 -1.79 4.41 -17.47
CA HIS A 61 -1.76 5.86 -17.16
C HIS A 61 -3.09 6.53 -17.43
N ARG A 62 -3.71 6.26 -18.59
CA ARG A 62 -5.05 6.74 -18.88
C ARG A 62 -6.07 6.21 -17.88
N ARG A 63 -5.99 4.93 -17.52
CA ARG A 63 -6.87 4.33 -16.51
C ARG A 63 -6.72 5.02 -15.15
N ALA A 64 -5.49 5.35 -14.74
CA ALA A 64 -5.24 6.10 -13.51
C ALA A 64 -5.86 7.51 -13.54
N LEU A 65 -5.77 8.20 -14.68
CA LEU A 65 -6.43 9.50 -14.86
C LEU A 65 -7.95 9.39 -14.80
N GLU A 66 -8.54 8.40 -15.49
CA GLU A 66 -10.00 8.14 -15.45
C GLU A 66 -10.50 7.84 -14.02
N ILE A 67 -9.68 7.16 -13.20
CA ILE A 67 -9.97 6.96 -11.77
C ILE A 67 -9.91 8.30 -11.03
N GLY A 68 -8.87 9.11 -11.25
CA GLY A 68 -8.71 10.42 -10.62
C GLY A 68 -9.86 11.37 -10.91
N GLU A 69 -10.27 11.49 -12.18
CA GLU A 69 -11.40 12.29 -12.61
C GLU A 69 -12.71 11.83 -11.95
N ALA A 70 -12.98 10.52 -11.99
CA ALA A 70 -14.20 9.97 -11.42
C ALA A 70 -14.26 10.12 -9.89
N VAL A 71 -13.13 9.97 -9.19
CA VAL A 71 -13.04 10.20 -7.75
C VAL A 71 -13.27 11.67 -7.40
N ALA A 72 -12.64 12.59 -8.13
CA ALA A 72 -12.81 14.02 -7.90
C ALA A 72 -14.25 14.48 -8.17
N GLU A 73 -14.83 14.05 -9.31
CA GLU A 73 -16.24 14.30 -9.62
C GLU A 73 -17.15 13.77 -8.50
N ARG A 74 -16.91 12.53 -8.04
CA ARG A 74 -17.73 11.91 -7.00
C ARG A 74 -17.64 12.66 -5.67
N TRP A 75 -16.43 13.07 -5.29
CA TRP A 75 -16.16 13.81 -4.05
C TRP A 75 -16.87 15.17 -4.04
N HIS A 76 -16.70 15.94 -5.12
CA HIS A 76 -17.31 17.28 -5.22
C HIS A 76 -18.84 17.21 -5.33
N ASN A 77 -19.40 16.24 -6.07
CA ASN A 77 -20.86 16.07 -6.21
C ASN A 77 -21.55 15.64 -4.90
N ARG A 78 -20.82 14.98 -4.00
CA ARG A 78 -21.32 14.53 -2.69
C ARG A 78 -20.89 15.47 -1.55
N HIS A 79 -20.65 16.74 -1.88
CA HIS A 79 -20.14 17.81 -1.00
C HIS A 79 -19.14 17.33 0.06
N GLY A 80 -18.19 16.46 -0.32
CA GLY A 80 -17.17 15.92 0.60
C GLY A 80 -16.32 17.00 1.29
N GLY A 81 -16.44 18.26 0.86
CA GLY A 81 -15.80 19.41 1.47
C GLY A 81 -14.44 19.70 0.85
N THR A 82 -13.67 20.52 1.55
CA THR A 82 -12.33 20.97 1.11
C THR A 82 -11.21 19.99 1.51
N ALA A 83 -11.53 18.98 2.31
CA ALA A 83 -10.60 17.98 2.84
C ALA A 83 -10.20 16.95 1.77
N ILE A 84 -9.42 17.37 0.78
CA ILE A 84 -8.99 16.52 -0.35
C ILE A 84 -8.12 15.33 0.08
N GLU A 85 -7.50 15.39 1.25
CA GLU A 85 -6.74 14.31 1.86
C GLU A 85 -7.61 13.07 2.15
N VAL A 86 -8.93 13.24 2.34
CA VAL A 86 -9.88 12.14 2.59
C VAL A 86 -10.04 11.23 1.38
N PRO A 87 -10.51 11.71 0.20
CA PRO A 87 -10.65 10.85 -0.97
C PRO A 87 -9.30 10.31 -1.47
N ILE A 88 -8.20 11.08 -1.36
CA ILE A 88 -6.85 10.58 -1.65
C ILE A 88 -6.51 9.43 -0.71
N GLY A 89 -6.75 9.63 0.59
CA GLY A 89 -6.54 8.62 1.63
C GLY A 89 -7.32 7.33 1.39
N VAL A 90 -8.59 7.43 0.98
CA VAL A 90 -9.40 6.26 0.61
C VAL A 90 -8.76 5.49 -0.54
N VAL A 91 -8.36 6.18 -1.63
CA VAL A 91 -7.71 5.51 -2.77
C VAL A 91 -6.37 4.93 -2.37
N ALA A 92 -5.55 5.64 -1.60
CA ALA A 92 -4.28 5.18 -1.06
C ALA A 92 -4.45 3.90 -0.22
N THR A 93 -5.42 3.88 0.69
CA THR A 93 -5.72 2.71 1.54
C THR A 93 -6.09 1.50 0.70
N LEU A 94 -6.97 1.68 -0.29
CA LEU A 94 -7.40 0.60 -1.17
C LEU A 94 -6.25 0.12 -2.06
N ALA A 95 -5.39 1.03 -2.52
CA ALA A 95 -4.25 0.70 -3.36
C ALA A 95 -3.18 -0.14 -2.64
N LEU A 96 -3.14 -0.10 -1.31
CA LEU A 96 -2.27 -0.94 -0.48
C LEU A 96 -2.74 -2.41 -0.41
N ILE A 97 -4.00 -2.70 -0.78
CA ILE A 97 -4.54 -4.06 -0.80
C ILE A 97 -3.92 -4.84 -1.95
N ARG A 98 -3.35 -6.01 -1.65
CA ARG A 98 -2.78 -6.96 -2.61
C ARG A 98 -3.59 -8.23 -2.67
N GLU A 99 -3.87 -8.71 -3.88
CA GLU A 99 -4.42 -10.04 -4.09
C GLU A 99 -3.27 -11.05 -3.99
N LYS A 100 -3.19 -11.74 -2.84
CA LYS A 100 -2.16 -12.78 -2.60
C LYS A 100 -2.55 -14.16 -3.11
N ASP A 101 -3.84 -14.40 -3.33
CA ASP A 101 -4.36 -15.68 -3.82
C ASP A 101 -5.33 -15.42 -4.95
N ALA A 102 -4.94 -15.79 -6.17
CA ALA A 102 -5.77 -15.68 -7.36
C ALA A 102 -7.03 -16.58 -7.33
N ASN A 103 -7.12 -17.51 -6.39
CA ASN A 103 -8.32 -18.31 -6.11
C ASN A 103 -9.05 -17.84 -4.84
N GLY A 104 -8.57 -16.76 -4.22
CA GLY A 104 -9.10 -16.18 -3.01
C GLY A 104 -10.49 -15.56 -3.21
N PRO A 105 -11.06 -15.04 -2.12
CA PRO A 105 -12.34 -14.35 -2.20
C PRO A 105 -12.25 -13.11 -3.11
N ASP A 106 -13.36 -12.77 -3.78
CA ASP A 106 -13.49 -11.52 -4.52
C ASP A 106 -13.44 -10.32 -3.56
N LEU A 107 -12.22 -9.80 -3.33
CA LEU A 107 -11.96 -8.67 -2.43
C LEU A 107 -12.77 -7.44 -2.83
N LYS A 108 -12.90 -7.18 -4.14
CA LYS A 108 -13.73 -6.07 -4.64
C LYS A 108 -15.18 -6.24 -4.24
N ALA A 109 -15.77 -7.41 -4.41
CA ALA A 109 -17.15 -7.66 -3.98
C ALA A 109 -17.31 -7.56 -2.46
N GLN A 110 -16.33 -8.05 -1.68
CA GLN A 110 -16.36 -7.94 -0.21
C GLN A 110 -16.34 -6.48 0.25
N LEU A 111 -15.46 -5.65 -0.32
CA LEU A 111 -15.35 -4.23 -0.02
C LEU A 111 -16.64 -3.48 -0.38
N LEU A 112 -17.21 -3.76 -1.56
CA LEU A 112 -18.45 -3.14 -2.01
C LEU A 112 -19.67 -3.55 -1.18
N SER A 113 -19.59 -4.66 -0.43
CA SER A 113 -20.67 -5.14 0.43
C SER A 113 -20.65 -4.55 1.85
N GLN A 114 -19.56 -3.90 2.25
CA GLN A 114 -19.45 -3.29 3.60
C GLN A 114 -20.39 -2.09 3.74
N ASP A 115 -20.94 -1.92 4.95
CA ASP A 115 -21.58 -0.66 5.34
C ASP A 115 -20.55 0.41 5.71
N GLY A 116 -21.02 1.63 6.04
CA GLY A 116 -20.15 2.77 6.35
C GLY A 116 -19.20 2.50 7.53
N PRO A 117 -19.72 2.14 8.72
CA PRO A 117 -18.88 1.82 9.88
C PRO A 117 -17.89 0.67 9.64
N GLN A 118 -18.32 -0.41 8.98
CA GLN A 118 -17.44 -1.53 8.63
C GLN A 118 -16.33 -1.10 7.68
N LEU A 119 -16.66 -0.29 6.66
CA LEU A 119 -15.66 0.24 5.74
C LEU A 119 -14.61 1.08 6.49
N ILE A 120 -15.04 2.01 7.35
CA ILE A 120 -14.11 2.84 8.13
C ILE A 120 -13.21 1.99 9.04
N ALA A 121 -13.77 1.01 9.74
CA ALA A 121 -13.00 0.12 10.61
C ALA A 121 -11.93 -0.65 9.81
N MET A 122 -12.29 -1.16 8.64
CA MET A 122 -11.37 -1.88 7.75
C MET A 122 -10.31 -0.97 7.13
N LEU A 123 -10.64 0.26 6.74
CA LEU A 123 -9.63 1.22 6.28
C LEU A 123 -8.59 1.48 7.38
N ARG A 124 -9.05 1.65 8.63
CA ARG A 124 -8.18 1.81 9.81
C ARG A 124 -7.30 0.57 10.04
N GLU A 125 -7.86 -0.62 9.86
CA GLU A 125 -7.12 -1.88 9.99
C GLU A 125 -6.01 -2.00 8.94
N ILE A 126 -6.28 -1.61 7.69
CA ILE A 126 -5.27 -1.63 6.61
C ILE A 126 -4.10 -0.71 6.98
N TRP A 127 -4.36 0.54 7.40
CA TRP A 127 -3.29 1.44 7.84
C TRP A 127 -2.52 0.90 9.03
N SER A 128 -3.21 0.32 10.01
CA SER A 128 -2.60 -0.28 11.19
C SER A 128 -1.66 -1.43 10.81
N MET A 129 -2.10 -2.32 9.91
CA MET A 129 -1.29 -3.42 9.40
C MET A 129 -0.04 -2.93 8.67
N HIS A 130 -0.17 -1.90 7.81
CA HIS A 130 0.98 -1.34 7.15
C HIS A 130 1.90 -0.58 8.10
N TRP A 131 1.38 0.06 9.15
CA TRP A 131 2.19 0.73 10.16
C TRP A 131 3.07 -0.26 10.92
N LEU A 132 2.60 -1.49 11.16
CA LEU A 132 3.44 -2.54 11.75
C LEU A 132 4.67 -2.86 10.89
N HIS A 133 4.53 -2.83 9.57
CA HIS A 133 5.60 -3.18 8.64
C HIS A 133 6.49 -2.00 8.25
N ARG A 134 5.90 -0.83 8.01
CA ARG A 134 6.54 0.40 7.52
C ARG A 134 6.05 1.62 8.31
N PRO A 135 6.32 1.69 9.63
CA PRO A 135 5.80 2.76 10.47
C PRO A 135 6.34 4.13 10.00
N ASP A 136 7.55 4.17 9.46
CA ASP A 136 8.19 5.35 8.87
C ASP A 136 7.39 5.96 7.71
N LEU A 137 6.96 5.15 6.74
CA LEU A 137 6.19 5.60 5.59
C LEU A 137 4.75 5.91 5.96
N ILE A 138 4.16 5.11 6.86
CA ILE A 138 2.77 5.32 7.30
C ILE A 138 2.64 6.55 8.19
N GLU A 139 3.66 6.89 8.98
CA GLU A 139 3.71 8.16 9.71
C GLU A 139 3.89 9.35 8.76
N ARG A 140 4.74 9.23 7.73
CA ARG A 140 4.83 10.29 6.69
C ARG A 140 3.50 10.46 5.94
N ALA A 141 2.77 9.37 5.74
CA ALA A 141 1.45 9.37 5.11
C ALA A 141 0.29 9.76 6.05
N ARG A 142 0.57 10.20 7.29
CA ARG A 142 -0.45 10.41 8.33
C ARG A 142 -1.60 11.32 7.91
N ILE A 143 -1.33 12.39 7.16
CA ILE A 143 -2.37 13.29 6.63
C ILE A 143 -3.46 12.55 5.83
N LEU A 144 -3.14 11.42 5.20
CA LEU A 144 -4.07 10.64 4.39
C LEU A 144 -5.00 9.75 5.21
N HIS A 145 -4.71 9.50 6.49
CA HIS A 145 -5.44 8.51 7.28
C HIS A 145 -5.79 8.93 8.71
N GLU A 146 -5.20 10.00 9.23
CA GLU A 146 -5.44 10.46 10.61
C GLU A 146 -6.91 10.80 10.87
N TRP A 147 -7.62 11.25 9.85
CA TRP A 147 -9.06 11.51 9.92
C TRP A 147 -9.91 10.27 10.22
N LEU A 148 -9.38 9.05 10.04
CA LEU A 148 -10.04 7.82 10.45
C LEU A 148 -10.11 7.69 11.98
N ASN A 149 -9.32 8.47 12.72
CA ASN A 149 -9.33 8.46 14.18
C ASN A 149 -10.27 9.52 14.78
N ASP A 150 -10.78 10.43 13.96
CA ASP A 150 -11.80 11.39 14.35
C ASP A 150 -13.19 10.76 14.38
N ASP A 151 -14.15 11.47 14.98
CA ASP A 151 -15.57 11.13 14.84
C ASP A 151 -16.02 11.37 13.39
N VAL A 152 -16.13 10.28 12.63
CA VAL A 152 -16.61 10.30 11.24
C VAL A 152 -18.14 10.33 11.24
N ASP A 153 -18.72 11.49 10.92
CA ASP A 153 -20.16 11.63 10.80
C ASP A 153 -20.76 10.80 9.64
N GLU A 154 -22.09 10.62 9.66
CA GLU A 154 -22.81 9.84 8.64
C GLU A 154 -22.60 10.35 7.21
N TYR A 155 -22.42 11.66 7.06
CA TYR A 155 -22.25 12.29 5.76
C TYR A 155 -20.88 11.96 5.16
N ARG A 156 -19.81 12.12 5.94
CA ARG A 156 -18.44 11.77 5.58
C ARG A 156 -18.32 10.27 5.34
N MET A 157 -18.98 9.43 6.15
CA MET A 157 -19.06 7.98 5.89
C MET A 157 -19.69 7.67 4.52
N HIS A 158 -20.78 8.33 4.17
CA HIS A 158 -21.42 8.17 2.86
C HIS A 158 -20.53 8.63 1.71
N ALA A 159 -19.83 9.76 1.86
CA ALA A 159 -18.88 10.27 0.87
C ALA A 159 -17.68 9.32 0.68
N VAL A 160 -17.09 8.82 1.78
CA VAL A 160 -15.99 7.84 1.77
C VAL A 160 -16.40 6.56 1.04
N ARG A 161 -17.58 6.02 1.37
CA ARG A 161 -18.12 4.84 0.68
C ARG A 161 -18.31 5.11 -0.82
N ALA A 162 -18.86 6.26 -1.16
CA ALA A 162 -19.07 6.65 -2.55
C ALA A 162 -17.76 6.75 -3.35
N VAL A 163 -16.69 7.26 -2.74
CA VAL A 163 -15.34 7.30 -3.33
C VAL A 163 -14.77 5.89 -3.48
N ALA A 164 -14.82 5.07 -2.42
CA ALA A 164 -14.32 3.69 -2.45
C ALA A 164 -15.00 2.88 -3.56
N GLU A 165 -16.33 2.93 -3.63
CA GLU A 165 -17.09 2.26 -4.68
C GLU A 165 -16.68 2.74 -6.08
N THR A 166 -16.45 4.04 -6.24
CA THR A 166 -16.10 4.64 -7.55
C THR A 166 -14.72 4.17 -7.99
N ALA A 167 -13.71 4.25 -7.11
CA ALA A 167 -12.36 3.78 -7.41
C ALA A 167 -12.34 2.28 -7.78
N LEU A 168 -13.02 1.44 -6.98
CA LEU A 168 -13.10 0.00 -7.24
C LEU A 168 -13.85 -0.33 -8.54
N LYS A 169 -14.98 0.34 -8.81
CA LYS A 169 -15.76 0.13 -10.05
C LYS A 169 -14.99 0.59 -11.29
N ARG A 170 -14.13 1.61 -11.16
CA ARG A 170 -13.28 2.13 -12.24
C ARG A 170 -11.99 1.33 -12.47
N GLY A 171 -11.74 0.28 -11.68
CA GLY A 171 -10.64 -0.66 -11.92
C GLY A 171 -9.36 -0.36 -11.15
N LEU A 172 -9.46 0.25 -9.95
CA LEU A 172 -8.28 0.46 -9.10
C LEU A 172 -7.46 -0.83 -8.88
N PHE A 173 -8.15 -1.94 -8.60
CA PHE A 173 -7.47 -3.23 -8.37
C PHE A 173 -6.83 -3.83 -9.62
N ASP A 174 -7.32 -3.47 -10.81
CA ASP A 174 -6.68 -3.86 -12.07
C ASP A 174 -5.32 -3.16 -12.25
N LEU A 175 -5.05 -2.08 -11.50
CA LEU A 175 -3.78 -1.37 -11.48
C LEU A 175 -2.89 -1.76 -10.30
N THR A 176 -3.43 -1.83 -9.08
CA THR A 176 -2.56 -1.86 -7.87
C THR A 176 -2.56 -3.19 -7.12
N ALA A 177 -3.56 -4.04 -7.32
CA ALA A 177 -3.74 -5.25 -6.51
C ALA A 177 -2.87 -6.44 -6.94
N HIS A 178 -2.10 -6.32 -8.03
CA HIS A 178 -1.27 -7.41 -8.56
C HIS A 178 -0.23 -7.89 -7.54
N GLU A 179 -0.07 -9.20 -7.43
CA GLU A 179 1.02 -9.80 -6.64
C GLU A 179 2.39 -9.48 -7.22
N ASP A 180 2.49 -9.34 -8.55
CA ASP A 180 3.70 -8.98 -9.27
C ASP A 180 4.03 -7.47 -9.12
N PRO A 181 5.19 -7.10 -8.54
CA PRO A 181 5.64 -5.72 -8.44
C PRO A 181 5.71 -4.98 -9.78
N PHE A 182 6.06 -5.68 -10.86
CA PHE A 182 6.17 -5.09 -12.19
C PHE A 182 4.81 -4.55 -12.66
N LEU A 183 3.76 -5.37 -12.52
CA LEU A 183 2.41 -5.00 -12.95
C LEU A 183 1.81 -3.88 -12.09
N ARG A 184 1.95 -3.96 -10.77
CA ARG A 184 1.39 -2.91 -9.89
C ARG A 184 2.16 -1.59 -9.86
N SER A 185 3.36 -1.56 -10.47
CA SER A 185 4.16 -0.35 -10.62
C SER A 185 4.04 0.27 -12.01
N ALA A 186 3.13 -0.23 -12.84
CA ALA A 186 2.94 0.25 -14.20
C ALA A 186 2.50 1.73 -14.27
N THR A 187 1.86 2.26 -13.22
CA THR A 187 1.47 3.67 -13.15
C THR A 187 1.43 4.17 -11.71
N ASP A 188 1.47 5.50 -11.57
CA ASP A 188 1.07 6.19 -10.35
C ASP A 188 -0.44 6.48 -10.40
N VAL A 189 -1.21 5.92 -9.45
CA VAL A 189 -2.65 6.16 -9.37
C VAL A 189 -3.00 7.33 -8.44
N LEU A 190 -2.10 7.69 -7.53
CA LEU A 190 -2.35 8.73 -6.53
C LEU A 190 -2.11 10.12 -7.09
N SER A 191 -1.14 10.28 -8.00
CA SER A 191 -0.90 11.59 -8.62
C SER A 191 -2.11 12.11 -9.40
N PRO A 192 -2.76 11.33 -10.30
CA PRO A 192 -3.93 11.83 -11.00
C PRO A 192 -5.10 12.11 -10.06
N VAL A 193 -5.31 11.31 -9.01
CA VAL A 193 -6.35 11.56 -7.99
C VAL A 193 -6.10 12.87 -7.27
N MET A 194 -4.89 13.07 -6.74
CA MET A 194 -4.47 14.31 -6.09
C MET A 194 -4.63 15.52 -7.01
N MET A 195 -4.11 15.41 -8.25
CA MET A 195 -4.19 16.48 -9.24
C MET A 195 -5.65 16.84 -9.50
N CYS A 196 -6.51 15.88 -9.81
CA CYS A 196 -7.93 16.09 -10.13
C CYS A 196 -8.72 16.73 -8.97
N LEU A 197 -8.37 16.42 -7.71
CA LEU A 197 -9.02 17.00 -6.53
C LEU A 197 -8.56 18.42 -6.18
N ARG A 198 -7.34 18.81 -6.57
CA ARG A 198 -6.85 20.18 -6.33
C ARG A 198 -7.61 21.20 -7.18
N SER A 199 -8.00 22.30 -6.56
CA SER A 199 -8.60 23.44 -7.26
C SER A 199 -7.63 24.07 -8.26
N GLN A 200 -8.17 24.72 -9.30
CA GLN A 200 -7.37 25.44 -10.31
C GLN A 200 -6.39 26.45 -9.67
N GLY A 201 -6.83 27.18 -8.65
CA GLY A 201 -5.98 28.15 -7.93
C GLY A 201 -4.89 27.50 -7.08
N ALA A 202 -5.18 26.34 -6.46
CA ALA A 202 -4.17 25.58 -5.71
C ALA A 202 -3.08 25.02 -6.65
N ARG A 203 -3.45 24.58 -7.86
CA ARG A 203 -2.49 24.12 -8.88
C ARG A 203 -1.54 25.25 -9.34
N GLN A 204 -2.06 26.47 -9.49
CA GLN A 204 -1.24 27.63 -9.89
C GLN A 204 -0.36 28.16 -8.76
N GLY A 205 -0.88 28.20 -7.52
CA GLY A 205 -0.17 28.76 -6.37
C GLY A 205 0.99 27.89 -5.86
N LEU A 206 0.91 26.58 -6.03
CA LEU A 206 1.98 25.65 -5.65
C LEU A 206 3.11 25.56 -6.70
N GLY A 207 2.85 25.99 -7.95
CA GLY A 207 3.84 25.89 -9.04
C GLY A 207 4.25 24.46 -9.39
N GLU A 208 3.60 23.45 -8.79
CA GLU A 208 3.85 22.04 -9.01
C GLU A 208 3.26 21.61 -10.35
N TYR A 209 4.13 21.42 -11.33
CA TYR A 209 3.77 20.77 -12.59
C TYR A 209 4.01 19.27 -12.45
N HIS A 210 2.92 18.50 -12.46
CA HIS A 210 3.01 17.05 -12.53
C HIS A 210 3.79 16.63 -13.78
N THR A 211 4.88 15.87 -13.61
CA THR A 211 5.62 15.26 -14.73
C THR A 211 4.75 14.14 -15.31
N PRO A 212 4.21 14.28 -16.54
CA PRO A 212 3.38 13.23 -17.13
C PRO A 212 4.16 11.94 -17.26
N ALA A 213 3.51 10.79 -17.04
CA ALA A 213 4.19 9.50 -17.03
C ALA A 213 5.08 9.22 -18.26
N PRO A 214 4.64 9.51 -19.52
CA PRO A 214 5.50 9.32 -20.69
C PRO A 214 6.79 10.15 -20.67
N VAL A 215 6.76 11.33 -20.02
CA VAL A 215 7.95 12.18 -19.86
C VAL A 215 8.86 11.61 -18.78
N ALA A 216 8.31 11.13 -17.66
CA ALA A 216 9.08 10.49 -16.60
C ALA A 216 9.78 9.20 -17.10
N ASP A 217 9.07 8.40 -17.92
CA ASP A 217 9.62 7.21 -18.57
C ASP A 217 10.76 7.60 -19.52
N ALA A 218 10.51 8.54 -20.44
CA ALA A 218 11.55 9.01 -21.37
C ALA A 218 12.77 9.60 -20.66
N MET A 219 12.57 10.37 -19.58
CA MET A 219 13.68 10.92 -18.78
C MET A 219 14.47 9.81 -18.09
N SER A 220 13.80 8.78 -17.58
CA SER A 220 14.48 7.63 -16.95
C SER A 220 15.29 6.85 -17.97
N GLU A 221 14.74 6.63 -19.17
CA GLU A 221 15.47 6.04 -20.29
C GLU A 221 16.69 6.89 -20.68
N VAL A 222 16.55 8.22 -20.76
CA VAL A 222 17.67 9.13 -21.10
C VAL A 222 18.73 9.16 -20.00
N LEU A 223 18.35 9.24 -18.72
CA LEU A 223 19.31 9.20 -17.60
C LEU A 223 20.05 7.88 -17.54
N ALA A 224 19.37 6.79 -17.89
CA ALA A 224 19.98 5.48 -17.91
C ALA A 224 20.88 5.27 -19.13
N ALA A 225 20.42 5.66 -20.33
CA ALA A 225 21.19 5.65 -21.58
C ALA A 225 22.35 6.67 -21.60
N GLY A 226 22.24 7.74 -20.81
CA GLY A 226 23.23 8.79 -20.62
C GLY A 226 24.45 8.36 -19.80
N GLN A 227 24.73 7.06 -19.72
CA GLN A 227 25.91 6.46 -19.09
C GLN A 227 25.99 6.53 -17.55
N ILE A 228 25.05 7.16 -16.83
CA ILE A 228 25.14 7.25 -15.35
C ILE A 228 24.61 5.97 -14.67
N MET A 229 23.49 5.42 -15.14
CA MET A 229 22.96 4.15 -14.63
C MET A 229 23.54 2.97 -15.41
N GLU A 230 23.71 3.07 -16.73
CA GLU A 230 24.28 1.98 -17.54
C GLU A 230 25.75 1.68 -17.27
N ILE A 231 26.63 2.66 -16.97
CA ILE A 231 28.01 2.33 -16.60
C ILE A 231 28.06 1.60 -15.25
N ASN A 232 27.18 1.96 -14.31
CA ASN A 232 27.13 1.33 -12.99
C ASN A 232 26.40 -0.03 -12.99
N LEU A 233 25.48 -0.25 -13.95
CA LEU A 233 24.75 -1.52 -14.13
C LEU A 233 25.44 -2.52 -15.07
N ALA A 234 26.18 -2.04 -16.08
CA ALA A 234 26.79 -2.87 -17.12
C ALA A 234 28.32 -3.05 -16.96
N ALA A 235 29.03 -2.10 -16.32
CA ALA A 235 30.48 -2.23 -16.09
C ALA A 235 30.81 -2.82 -14.69
N ASN A 236 29.85 -2.77 -13.77
CA ASN A 236 29.86 -3.48 -12.49
C ASN A 236 28.45 -4.07 -12.32
N GLU A 237 28.29 -5.22 -11.67
CA GLU A 237 26.96 -5.61 -11.17
C GLU A 237 26.39 -4.43 -10.36
N PRO A 238 25.09 -4.06 -10.48
CA PRO A 238 24.50 -3.04 -9.60
C PRO A 238 24.91 -3.34 -8.17
N ARG A 239 25.68 -2.44 -7.57
CA ARG A 239 26.11 -2.66 -6.19
C ARG A 239 24.87 -2.48 -5.33
N THR A 240 24.39 -3.56 -4.72
CA THR A 240 23.39 -3.52 -3.66
C THR A 240 23.73 -2.34 -2.73
N GLY A 241 22.77 -1.42 -2.56
CA GLY A 241 22.95 -0.20 -1.78
C GLY A 241 23.24 1.09 -2.56
N GLU A 242 23.28 1.08 -3.89
CA GLU A 242 23.27 2.32 -4.69
C GLU A 242 22.05 3.19 -4.37
N HIS A 243 22.26 4.50 -4.32
CA HIS A 243 21.28 5.46 -3.82
C HIS A 243 20.66 6.28 -4.95
N ILE A 244 19.35 6.17 -5.10
CA ILE A 244 18.53 6.96 -6.03
C ILE A 244 17.82 8.04 -5.22
N HIS A 245 18.05 9.30 -5.61
CA HIS A 245 17.57 10.47 -4.90
C HIS A 245 16.78 11.39 -5.85
N ASP A 246 15.59 11.78 -5.42
CA ASP A 246 14.77 12.81 -6.08
C ASP A 246 14.44 13.93 -5.07
N PRO A 247 14.99 15.15 -5.25
CA PRO A 247 14.80 16.27 -4.33
C PRO A 247 13.45 17.00 -4.50
N CYS A 248 12.66 16.65 -5.50
CA CYS A 248 11.34 17.22 -5.79
C CYS A 248 10.41 16.14 -6.37
N ALA A 249 10.25 15.06 -5.61
CA ALA A 249 9.71 13.80 -6.08
C ALA A 249 8.22 13.82 -6.43
N GLY A 250 7.47 14.80 -5.94
CA GLY A 250 6.01 14.76 -5.94
C GLY A 250 5.52 13.49 -5.26
N SER A 251 4.67 12.74 -5.97
CA SER A 251 4.19 11.42 -5.60
C SER A 251 5.14 10.26 -5.97
N GLY A 252 6.33 10.55 -6.51
CA GLY A 252 7.37 9.58 -6.83
C GLY A 252 7.39 9.07 -8.28
N GLY A 253 6.87 9.84 -9.24
CA GLY A 253 6.78 9.42 -10.64
C GLY A 253 8.12 9.04 -11.28
N LEU A 254 9.19 9.80 -11.03
CA LEU A 254 10.55 9.47 -11.49
C LEU A 254 11.11 8.23 -10.77
N PRO A 255 11.08 8.12 -9.42
CA PRO A 255 11.44 6.88 -8.71
C PRO A 255 10.72 5.62 -9.21
N ARG A 256 9.42 5.69 -9.52
CA ARG A 256 8.66 4.58 -10.12
C ARG A 256 9.23 4.15 -11.46
N SER A 257 9.52 5.13 -12.32
CA SER A 257 10.08 4.89 -13.66
C SER A 257 11.45 4.23 -13.56
N ALA A 258 12.32 4.71 -12.66
CA ALA A 258 13.59 4.08 -12.35
C ALA A 258 13.43 2.64 -11.81
N ALA A 259 12.46 2.41 -10.92
CA ALA A 259 12.16 1.07 -10.40
C ALA A 259 11.69 0.10 -11.50
N GLN A 260 10.88 0.55 -12.47
CA GLN A 260 10.50 -0.27 -13.62
C GLN A 260 11.70 -0.59 -14.50
N TYR A 261 12.54 0.40 -14.80
CA TYR A 261 13.76 0.20 -15.57
C TYR A 261 14.70 -0.84 -14.92
N ILE A 262 14.84 -0.81 -13.59
CA ILE A 262 15.61 -1.81 -12.82
C ILE A 262 15.01 -3.22 -13.01
N ARG A 263 13.68 -3.35 -12.95
CA ARG A 263 12.99 -4.65 -13.13
C ARG A 263 13.11 -5.20 -14.53
N GLU A 264 13.03 -4.36 -15.55
CA GLU A 264 13.19 -4.77 -16.95
C GLU A 264 14.56 -5.42 -17.22
N ARG A 265 15.55 -5.10 -16.39
CA ARG A 265 16.90 -5.69 -16.41
C ARG A 265 17.07 -6.89 -15.48
N GLY A 266 15.99 -7.34 -14.85
CA GLY A 266 16.00 -8.52 -13.96
C GLY A 266 16.53 -8.25 -12.56
N HIS A 267 16.63 -6.99 -12.14
CA HIS A 267 17.05 -6.61 -10.78
C HIS A 267 15.85 -6.26 -9.89
N ASP A 268 16.02 -6.37 -8.57
CA ASP A 268 14.99 -5.96 -7.61
C ASP A 268 15.23 -4.52 -7.12
N PRO A 269 14.27 -3.59 -7.31
CA PRO A 269 14.34 -2.25 -6.73
C PRO A 269 14.55 -2.23 -5.20
N ALA A 270 14.18 -3.31 -4.49
CA ALA A 270 14.44 -3.45 -3.07
C ALA A 270 15.93 -3.57 -2.71
N ASP A 271 16.82 -3.80 -3.68
CA ASP A 271 18.28 -3.83 -3.51
C ASP A 271 18.94 -2.44 -3.52
N PHE A 272 18.16 -1.38 -3.74
CA PHE A 272 18.64 0.00 -3.79
C PHE A 272 18.30 0.77 -2.51
N GLN A 273 18.84 1.97 -2.38
CA GLN A 273 18.40 2.98 -1.42
C GLN A 273 17.63 4.06 -2.16
N TRP A 274 16.56 4.55 -1.56
CA TRP A 274 15.68 5.54 -2.16
C TRP A 274 15.50 6.72 -1.21
N SER A 275 15.66 7.93 -1.73
CA SER A 275 15.22 9.13 -1.02
C SER A 275 14.39 10.02 -1.93
N MET A 276 13.24 10.42 -1.40
CA MET A 276 12.29 11.31 -2.06
C MET A 276 12.06 12.50 -1.15
N VAL A 277 12.17 13.71 -1.67
CA VAL A 277 11.86 14.95 -0.96
C VAL A 277 10.80 15.69 -1.73
N ASP A 278 9.79 16.17 -1.04
CA ASP A 278 8.84 17.13 -1.61
C ASP A 278 8.44 18.17 -0.56
N ILE A 279 8.08 19.36 -0.99
CA ILE A 279 7.62 20.42 -0.08
C ILE A 279 6.14 20.24 0.26
N ASP A 280 5.35 19.63 -0.62
CA ASP A 280 3.93 19.38 -0.40
C ASP A 280 3.69 18.13 0.42
N GLN A 281 2.93 18.32 1.50
CA GLN A 281 2.67 17.26 2.47
C GLN A 281 1.83 16.12 1.88
N ILE A 282 0.89 16.41 0.97
CA ILE A 282 0.06 15.39 0.34
C ILE A 282 0.87 14.61 -0.69
N ALA A 283 1.74 15.27 -1.47
CA ALA A 283 2.63 14.64 -2.42
C ALA A 283 3.62 13.71 -1.72
N ALA A 284 4.29 14.18 -0.66
CA ALA A 284 5.18 13.34 0.16
C ALA A 284 4.44 12.15 0.80
N ALA A 285 3.19 12.35 1.24
CA ALA A 285 2.35 11.26 1.74
C ALA A 285 2.01 10.24 0.64
N CYS A 286 1.67 10.69 -0.57
CA CYS A 286 1.43 9.83 -1.72
C CYS A 286 2.70 9.05 -2.11
N ALA A 287 3.86 9.70 -2.15
CA ALA A 287 5.15 9.05 -2.41
C ALA A 287 5.45 7.94 -1.39
N SER A 288 5.09 8.16 -0.13
CA SER A 288 5.26 7.16 0.94
C SER A 288 4.40 5.93 0.71
N VAL A 289 3.13 6.11 0.33
CA VAL A 289 2.23 5.01 -0.02
C VAL A 289 2.71 4.31 -1.29
N ASN A 290 3.06 5.07 -2.32
CA ASN A 290 3.53 4.57 -3.59
C ASN A 290 4.82 3.76 -3.45
N ALA A 291 5.75 4.13 -2.57
CA ALA A 291 6.95 3.34 -2.29
C ALA A 291 6.61 1.93 -1.77
N ILE A 292 5.52 1.77 -1.00
CA ILE A 292 5.01 0.47 -0.54
C ILE A 292 4.38 -0.29 -1.70
N ILE A 293 3.48 0.36 -2.46
CA ILE A 293 2.81 -0.25 -3.61
C ILE A 293 3.85 -0.75 -4.61
N TRP A 294 4.81 0.08 -4.96
CA TRP A 294 5.84 -0.24 -5.93
C TRP A 294 6.94 -1.13 -5.37
N GLY A 295 6.89 -1.56 -4.11
CA GLY A 295 7.85 -2.50 -3.55
C GLY A 295 9.30 -2.02 -3.68
N LEU A 296 9.58 -0.75 -3.35
CA LEU A 296 10.94 -0.19 -3.37
C LEU A 296 11.85 -0.72 -2.26
N GLY A 297 11.33 -1.64 -1.43
CA GLY A 297 12.07 -2.27 -0.34
C GLY A 297 12.14 -1.45 0.95
N PRO A 298 12.94 -1.90 1.92
CA PRO A 298 12.99 -1.32 3.26
C PRO A 298 13.81 -0.03 3.34
N ARG A 299 14.72 0.22 2.39
CA ARG A 299 15.63 1.37 2.39
C ARG A 299 15.05 2.55 1.62
N VAL A 300 13.89 3.01 2.06
CA VAL A 300 13.21 4.18 1.47
C VAL A 300 13.04 5.25 2.53
N THR A 301 13.45 6.48 2.22
CA THR A 301 13.18 7.67 3.03
C THR A 301 12.35 8.65 2.23
N VAL A 302 11.27 9.15 2.83
CA VAL A 302 10.47 10.24 2.26
C VAL A 302 10.50 11.41 3.23
N ALA A 303 10.93 12.57 2.76
CA ALA A 303 10.97 13.81 3.51
C ALA A 303 9.93 14.80 2.97
N CYS A 304 9.22 15.47 3.88
CA CYS A 304 8.40 16.64 3.55
C CYS A 304 9.18 17.88 3.98
N ALA A 305 9.84 18.56 3.06
CA ALA A 305 10.67 19.73 3.35
C ALA A 305 10.94 20.56 2.09
N ASP A 306 11.25 21.84 2.29
CA ASP A 306 11.90 22.64 1.25
C ASP A 306 13.35 22.16 1.09
N ALA A 307 13.64 21.49 -0.02
CA ALA A 307 14.97 20.94 -0.31
C ALA A 307 16.05 22.03 -0.51
N LEU A 308 15.66 23.25 -0.88
CA LEU A 308 16.59 24.38 -1.04
C LEU A 308 16.92 25.00 0.32
N ALA A 309 15.94 25.10 1.21
CA ALA A 309 16.13 25.66 2.55
C ALA A 309 16.72 24.65 3.55
N ASN A 310 16.44 23.36 3.40
CA ASN A 310 16.94 22.30 4.27
C ASN A 310 17.76 21.25 3.49
N PRO A 311 19.09 21.42 3.36
CA PRO A 311 19.95 20.43 2.70
C PRO A 311 20.04 19.10 3.45
N ASN A 312 19.59 19.04 4.71
CA ASN A 312 19.60 17.83 5.54
C ASN A 312 18.24 17.12 5.58
N ALA A 313 17.27 17.52 4.76
CA ALA A 313 15.89 16.99 4.78
C ALA A 313 15.81 15.46 4.85
N VAL A 314 16.62 14.74 4.05
CA VAL A 314 16.66 13.28 4.06
C VAL A 314 17.19 12.75 5.40
N GLN A 315 18.27 13.33 5.92
CA GLN A 315 18.85 12.90 7.20
C GLN A 315 17.93 13.17 8.38
N ASP A 316 17.16 14.25 8.31
CA ASP A 316 16.14 14.61 9.30
C ASP A 316 15.00 13.60 9.28
N ALA A 317 14.48 13.29 8.09
CA ALA A 317 13.46 12.25 7.90
C ALA A 317 13.96 10.85 8.35
N MET A 318 15.24 10.51 8.15
CA MET A 318 15.81 9.27 8.69
C MET A 318 15.88 9.26 10.23
N ARG A 319 16.13 10.41 10.88
CA ARG A 319 16.07 10.52 12.35
C ARG A 319 14.65 10.36 12.86
N GLU A 320 13.68 10.99 12.21
CA GLU A 320 12.25 10.82 12.50
C GLU A 320 11.82 9.36 12.35
N ALA A 321 12.19 8.72 11.23
CA ALA A 321 11.89 7.31 10.97
C ALA A 321 12.43 6.40 12.10
N ARG A 322 13.67 6.61 12.55
CA ARG A 322 14.24 5.84 13.68
C ARG A 322 13.44 6.00 14.97
N ALA A 323 12.97 7.21 15.28
CA ALA A 323 12.13 7.45 16.45
C ALA A 323 10.78 6.73 16.33
N VAL A 324 10.20 6.72 15.13
CA VAL A 324 8.94 6.04 14.82
C VAL A 324 9.08 4.52 14.92
N PHE A 325 10.17 3.94 14.40
CA PHE A 325 10.47 2.51 14.59
C PHE A 325 10.59 2.13 16.06
N LYS A 326 11.33 2.93 16.85
CA LYS A 326 11.44 2.73 18.29
C LYS A 326 10.07 2.75 18.97
N HIS A 327 9.21 3.71 18.61
CA HIS A 327 7.86 3.80 19.16
C HIS A 327 7.02 2.56 18.83
N ARG A 328 7.08 2.08 17.58
CA ARG A 328 6.41 0.83 17.16
C ARG A 328 6.88 -0.35 17.98
N ASP A 329 8.19 -0.52 18.14
CA ASP A 329 8.76 -1.66 18.84
C ASP A 329 8.38 -1.66 20.33
N GLU A 330 8.33 -0.49 20.96
CA GLU A 330 7.82 -0.32 22.32
C GLU A 330 6.32 -0.67 22.43
N ALA A 331 5.50 -0.21 21.49
CA ALA A 331 4.06 -0.50 21.47
C ALA A 331 3.79 -2.01 21.28
N LEU A 332 4.52 -2.65 20.35
CA LEU A 332 4.46 -4.09 20.12
C LEU A 332 4.94 -4.89 21.32
N GLY A 333 6.00 -4.45 21.99
CA GLY A 333 6.49 -5.06 23.23
C GLY A 333 5.42 -5.06 24.32
N LYS A 334 4.75 -3.92 24.54
CA LYS A 334 3.64 -3.79 25.49
C LYS A 334 2.45 -4.68 25.11
N ALA A 335 2.06 -4.70 23.83
CA ALA A 335 0.95 -5.51 23.34
C ALA A 335 1.20 -7.01 23.52
N ARG A 336 2.42 -7.49 23.23
CA ARG A 336 2.83 -8.89 23.46
C ARG A 336 2.75 -9.27 24.93
N LEU A 337 3.19 -8.39 25.84
CA LEU A 337 3.09 -8.62 27.28
C LEU A 337 1.62 -8.74 27.73
N ILE A 338 0.74 -7.83 27.29
CA ILE A 338 -0.70 -7.88 27.60
C ILE A 338 -1.33 -9.17 27.07
N ALA A 339 -1.01 -9.57 25.84
CA ALA A 339 -1.52 -10.81 25.25
C ALA A 339 -1.08 -12.05 26.05
N ALA A 340 0.19 -12.11 26.46
CA ALA A 340 0.70 -13.20 27.29
C ALA A 340 -0.01 -13.28 28.65
N VAL A 341 -0.22 -12.14 29.32
CA VAL A 341 -0.96 -12.08 30.60
C VAL A 341 -2.39 -12.58 30.43
N ARG A 342 -3.09 -12.17 29.35
CA ARG A 342 -4.44 -12.64 29.06
C ARG A 342 -4.50 -14.14 28.80
N GLN A 343 -3.51 -14.70 28.10
CA GLN A 343 -3.43 -16.13 27.84
C GLN A 343 -3.21 -16.93 29.13
N VAL A 344 -2.33 -16.46 30.03
CA VAL A 344 -2.13 -17.09 31.35
C VAL A 344 -3.43 -17.05 32.17
N GLN A 345 -4.12 -15.90 32.20
CA GLN A 345 -5.39 -15.77 32.91
C GLN A 345 -6.44 -16.78 32.39
N GLN A 346 -6.59 -16.90 31.07
CA GLN A 346 -7.51 -17.87 30.45
C GLN A 346 -7.16 -19.31 30.81
N LEU A 347 -5.88 -19.66 30.87
CA LEU A 347 -5.43 -21.01 31.26
C LEU A 347 -5.73 -21.29 32.73
N VAL A 348 -5.51 -20.32 33.63
CA VAL A 348 -5.85 -20.44 35.06
C VAL A 348 -7.35 -20.59 35.25
N ASP A 349 -8.16 -19.76 34.59
CA ASP A 349 -9.62 -19.82 34.66
C ASP A 349 -10.13 -21.18 34.16
N THR A 350 -9.54 -21.70 33.08
CA THR A 350 -9.88 -23.02 32.53
C THR A 350 -9.51 -24.13 33.51
N ALA A 351 -8.32 -24.08 34.13
CA ALA A 351 -7.88 -25.08 35.10
C ALA A 351 -8.78 -25.09 36.36
N LEU A 352 -9.18 -23.91 36.83
CA LEU A 352 -10.11 -23.78 37.96
C LEU A 352 -11.50 -24.33 37.62
N MET A 353 -12.00 -24.10 36.40
CA MET A 353 -13.28 -24.67 35.93
C MET A 353 -13.27 -26.19 35.78
N HIS A 354 -12.12 -26.84 35.56
CA HIS A 354 -12.01 -28.30 35.50
C HIS A 354 -11.76 -28.94 36.88
N ALA A 355 -11.38 -28.15 37.87
CA ALA A 355 -11.12 -28.61 39.24
C ALA A 355 -12.35 -28.50 40.16
N ALA A 356 -13.38 -27.74 39.75
CA ALA A 356 -14.69 -27.64 40.37
C ALA A 356 -15.68 -28.62 39.70
#